data_AF-A0A0B8QHF9-F1
#
_entry.id   AF-A0A0B8QHF9-F1
#
_cell.length_a   1.000
_cell.length_b   1.000
_cell.length_c   1.000
_cell.angle_alpha   90.00
_cell.angle_beta   90.00
_cell.angle_gamma   90.00
#
_symmetry.space_group_name_H-M   'P 1'
#
loop_
_entity.id
_entity.type
_entity.pdbx_description
1 polymer ?
#
loop_
_entity_poly.entity_id
_entity_poly.type
_entity_poly.pdbx_seq_one_letter_code
_entity_poly.pdbx_strand_id
1 'polypeptide(L)' 'MLTFELYQEGKAPRKVSVDLDIYGVSLEDSWNYFKAGVYVQNRTGDADDMTAATIYDLKVTHD' A
#
# COMPACT_ATOMS: atom_id res chain seq x y z
N MET A 1 2.70 -2.45 -15.31
CA MET A 1 1.45 -2.98 -14.69
C MET A 1 1.64 -3.20 -13.19
N LEU A 2 0.73 -2.68 -12.35
CA LEU A 2 0.70 -2.89 -10.90
C LEU A 2 -0.62 -3.57 -10.51
N THR A 3 -0.55 -4.64 -9.72
CA THR A 3 -1.73 -5.39 -9.26
C THR A 3 -1.86 -5.34 -7.74
N PHE A 4 -3.05 -4.99 -7.27
CA PHE A 4 -3.42 -4.98 -5.86
C PHE A 4 -4.46 -6.05 -5.59
N GLU A 5 -4.30 -6.76 -4.48
CA GLU A 5 -5.25 -7.76 -4.02
C GLU A 5 -5.57 -7.53 -2.54
N LEU A 6 -6.86 -7.46 -2.22
CA LEU A 6 -7.37 -7.34 -0.85
C LEU A 6 -8.05 -8.65 -0.46
N TYR A 7 -7.56 -9.23 0.63
CA TYR A 7 -8.06 -10.47 1.21
C TYR A 7 -8.77 -10.17 2.53
N GLN A 8 -9.93 -10.79 2.73
CA GLN A 8 -10.65 -10.78 3.99
C GLN A 8 -11.24 -12.18 4.22
N GLU A 9 -11.12 -12.69 5.45
CA GLU A 9 -11.64 -14.00 5.82
C GLU A 9 -13.12 -14.17 5.42
N GLY A 10 -13.44 -15.33 4.84
CA GLY A 10 -14.79 -15.68 4.39
C GLY A 10 -15.28 -14.93 3.15
N LYS A 11 -14.44 -14.11 2.50
CA LYS A 11 -14.80 -13.34 1.29
C LYS A 11 -13.89 -13.68 0.13
N ALA A 12 -14.45 -13.62 -1.08
CA ALA A 12 -13.63 -13.70 -2.30
C ALA A 12 -12.66 -12.49 -2.36
N PRO A 13 -11.41 -12.69 -2.83
CA PRO A 13 -10.45 -11.60 -2.95
C PRO A 13 -10.94 -10.52 -3.92
N ARG A 14 -10.61 -9.27 -3.62
CA ARG A 14 -10.80 -8.16 -4.58
C ARG A 14 -9.47 -7.87 -5.26
N LYS A 15 -9.47 -7.87 -6.59
CA LYS A 15 -8.30 -7.62 -7.42
C LYS A 15 -8.48 -6.37 -8.27
N VAL A 16 -7.46 -5.53 -8.32
CA VAL A 16 -7.40 -4.33 -9.17
C VAL A 16 -6.05 -4.32 -9.86
N SER A 17 -6.04 -4.08 -11.17
CA SER A 17 -4.81 -3.90 -11.95
C SER A 17 -4.81 -2.51 -12.56
N VAL A 18 -3.67 -1.83 -12.47
CA VAL A 18 -3.46 -0.48 -12.97
C VAL A 18 -2.26 -0.51 -13.90
N ASP A 19 -2.46 0.01 -15.10
CA ASP A 19 -1.36 0.33 -15.98
C ASP A 19 -0.77 1.69 -15.58
N LEU A 20 0.46 1.68 -15.06
CA LEU A 20 1.14 2.86 -14.56
C LEU A 20 1.71 3.72 -15.69
N ASP A 21 1.93 3.14 -16.86
CA ASP A 21 2.52 3.83 -18.01
C ASP A 21 1.57 4.92 -18.52
N ILE A 22 0.25 4.70 -18.39
CA ILE A 22 -0.80 5.69 -18.70
C ILE A 22 -0.67 6.97 -17.84
N TYR A 23 -0.05 6.87 -16.66
CA TYR A 23 0.16 7.99 -15.75
C TYR A 23 1.59 8.57 -15.81
N GLY A 24 2.39 8.13 -16.78
CA GLY A 24 3.78 8.59 -16.93
C GLY A 24 4.71 8.11 -15.81
N VAL A 25 4.34 7.04 -15.10
CA VAL A 25 5.15 6.43 -14.04
C VAL A 25 5.82 5.18 -14.58
N SER A 26 7.11 5.27 -14.91
CA SER A 26 7.94 4.12 -15.26
C SER A 26 8.54 3.50 -14.01
N LEU A 27 8.19 2.24 -13.73
CA LEU A 27 8.82 1.47 -12.65
C LEU A 27 10.23 0.98 -13.03
N GLU A 28 10.54 0.90 -14.32
CA GLU A 28 11.83 0.42 -14.82
C GLU A 28 12.90 1.52 -14.80
N ASP A 29 12.50 2.78 -15.04
CA ASP A 29 13.44 3.92 -15.15
C ASP A 29 13.64 4.67 -13.82
N SER A 30 12.96 4.26 -12.74
CA SER A 30 12.98 4.93 -11.45
C SER A 30 13.34 3.98 -10.31
N TRP A 31 14.15 4.49 -9.36
CA TRP A 31 14.40 3.78 -8.10
C TRP A 31 13.17 3.89 -7.20
N ASN A 32 12.57 2.74 -6.87
CA ASN A 32 11.36 2.64 -6.08
C ASN A 32 11.59 1.76 -4.84
N TYR A 33 10.77 1.95 -3.81
CA TYR A 33 10.84 1.16 -2.57
C TYR A 33 9.47 1.08 -1.90
N PHE A 34 9.18 -0.05 -1.26
CA PHE A 34 7.95 -0.22 -0.50
C PHE A 34 8.02 0.46 0.87
N LYS A 35 6.86 0.89 1.36
CA LYS A 35 6.66 1.40 2.72
C LYS A 35 5.46 0.70 3.34
N ALA A 36 5.55 0.33 4.60
CA ALA A 36 4.45 -0.24 5.37
C ALA A 36 4.49 0.26 6.82
N GLY A 37 3.32 0.49 7.40
CA GLY A 37 3.17 1.04 8.75
C GLY A 37 1.99 2.00 8.85
N VAL A 38 1.91 2.74 9.95
CA VAL A 38 0.91 3.80 10.13
C VAL A 38 1.51 5.13 9.67
N TYR A 39 1.02 5.66 8.54
CA TYR A 39 1.33 7.02 8.11
C TYR A 39 0.08 7.88 8.27
N VAL A 40 -0.01 8.59 9.40
CA VAL A 40 -1.17 9.41 9.77
C VAL A 40 -1.38 10.51 8.74
N GLN A 41 -2.55 10.51 8.08
CA GLN A 41 -2.93 11.53 7.10
C GLN A 41 -3.72 12.71 7.71
N ASN A 42 -4.15 12.58 8.97
CA ASN A 42 -4.80 13.66 9.69
C ASN A 42 -3.75 14.63 10.27
N ARG A 43 -3.89 15.93 9.99
CA ARG A 43 -3.03 16.99 10.52
C ARG A 43 -3.81 18.09 11.24
N THR A 44 -5.11 17.89 11.47
CA THR A 44 -6.03 18.89 12.03
C THR A 44 -6.75 18.40 13.30
N GLY A 45 -6.53 17.15 13.71
CA GLY A 45 -7.08 16.58 14.95
C GLY A 45 -6.36 17.10 16.19
N ASP A 46 -6.83 16.63 17.34
CA ASP A 46 -6.20 16.93 18.63
C ASP A 46 -4.77 16.39 18.68
N ALA A 47 -3.91 17.07 19.43
CA ALA A 47 -2.48 16.79 19.46
C ALA A 47 -2.13 15.42 20.09
N ASP A 48 -3.04 14.87 20.88
CA ASP A 48 -2.93 13.57 21.56
C ASP A 48 -3.73 12.45 20.86
N ASP A 49 -4.42 12.74 19.75
CA ASP A 49 -5.08 11.72 18.95
C ASP A 49 -4.04 10.80 18.25
N MET A 50 -4.31 9.50 18.22
CA MET A 50 -3.37 8.50 17.73
C MET A 50 -4.07 7.43 16.90
N THR A 51 -3.44 7.08 15.77
CA THR A 51 -3.76 5.87 15.01
C THR A 51 -2.70 4.81 15.25
N ALA A 52 -3.12 3.56 15.46
CA ALA A 52 -2.22 2.43 15.62
C ALA A 52 -2.68 1.23 14.78
N ALA A 53 -1.72 0.40 14.37
CA ALA A 53 -1.96 -0.87 13.71
C ALA A 53 -1.01 -1.93 14.26
N THR A 54 -1.49 -3.18 14.32
CA THR A 54 -0.64 -4.35 14.58
C THR A 54 -0.50 -5.12 13.27
N ILE A 55 0.74 -5.33 12.81
CA ILE A 55 1.04 -6.06 11.57
C ILE A 55 1.53 -7.45 11.97
N TYR A 56 0.77 -8.49 11.61
CA TYR A 56 1.08 -9.88 11.95
C TYR A 56 2.02 -10.56 10.95
N ASP A 57 2.04 -10.10 9.70
CA ASP A 57 2.94 -10.58 8.66
C ASP A 57 3.30 -9.40 7.73
N LEU A 58 4.59 -9.28 7.40
CA LEU A 58 5.10 -8.27 6.49
C LEU A 58 6.23 -8.86 5.64
N LYS A 59 5.97 -9.02 4.36
CA LYS A 59 6.89 -9.65 3.42
C LYS A 59 7.09 -8.78 2.19
N VAL A 60 8.36 -8.62 1.80
CA VAL A 60 8.76 -8.01 0.53
C VAL A 60 9.63 -9.03 -0.21
N THR A 61 9.38 -9.20 -1.49
CA THR A 61 10.14 -10.08 -2.38
C THR A 61 10.52 -9.33 -3.63
N HIS A 62 11.69 -9.65 -4.17
CA HIS A 62 12.19 -9.23 -5.46
C HIS A 62 12.64 -10.48 -6.22
N ASP A 63 12.70 -10.40 -7.56
CA ASP A 63 13.27 -11.45 -8.41
C ASP A 63 14.81 -11.48 -8.34
#